data_AF-E9SBN8-F1
#
_entry.id   AF-E9SBN8-F1
#
_cell.length_a   1.000
_cell.length_b   1.000
_cell.length_c   1.000
_cell.angle_alpha   90.00
_cell.angle_beta   90.00
_cell.angle_gamma   90.00
#
_symmetry.space_group_name_H-M   'P 1'
#
loop_
_entity.id
_entity.type
_entity.pdbx_description
1 polymer ?
#
loop_
_entity_poly.entity_id
_entity_poly.type
_entity_poly.pdbx_seq_one_letter_code
_entity_poly.pdbx_strand_id
1 'polypeptide(L)'
;MAYCNYCGEFNTDDSDFCKRCGKMINNTRYDYNNYSSSRDTVYVGNIRRCPVCNEIVPNIATVCNSCGFQFNNTLINPTLERFSSKIQSFDAQIPTEKNDIYYIKKKSKENKPSGITIILLTIFSFLTLFSMFWFIPVVFIYIILLFKQPTNDKTPPVLTQSELGKSNFIENFVYPNDSETIIELLQYIKNKIRITAELKADKDSLYWSNIWLNKAEQLYSKSRVSLGNDTIVEQLYQDIKSLHLNYLQNYKKYLFKQRPFVLVKFLSGLAFSFRLIFIIFSSIS
;
A
#
# COMPACT_ATOMS: atom_id res chain seq x y z
N MET A 1 -46.25 41.42 26.24
CA MET A 1 -45.46 42.02 25.14
C MET A 1 -43.99 41.65 25.31
N ALA A 2 -43.41 40.90 24.38
CA ALA A 2 -41.99 40.52 24.43
C ALA A 2 -41.11 41.55 23.70
N TYR A 3 -40.02 42.01 24.33
CA TYR A 3 -39.05 42.91 23.72
C TYR A 3 -37.82 42.14 23.22
N CYS A 4 -37.24 42.58 22.10
CA CYS A 4 -36.06 41.92 21.54
C CYS A 4 -34.79 42.29 22.31
N ASN A 5 -34.11 41.32 22.92
CA ASN A 5 -32.86 41.53 23.66
C ASN A 5 -31.69 42.02 22.80
N TYR A 6 -31.77 41.88 21.47
CA TYR A 6 -30.69 42.29 20.55
C TYR A 6 -30.89 43.68 19.94
N CYS A 7 -32.14 44.14 19.81
CA CYS A 7 -32.44 45.34 19.05
C CYS A 7 -33.44 46.27 19.78
N GLY A 8 -34.04 45.87 20.89
CA GLY A 8 -34.92 46.71 21.70
C GLY A 8 -36.32 46.98 21.12
N GLU A 9 -36.67 46.39 19.98
CA GLU A 9 -38.01 46.54 19.38
C GLU A 9 -39.05 45.71 20.14
N PHE A 10 -40.26 46.27 20.32
CA PHE A 10 -41.41 45.55 20.87
C PHE A 10 -42.08 44.69 19.80
N ASN A 11 -42.26 43.40 20.11
CA ASN A 11 -42.92 42.45 19.24
C ASN A 11 -44.23 41.97 19.88
N THR A 12 -45.12 41.45 19.04
CA THR A 12 -46.40 40.88 19.49
C THR A 12 -46.15 39.61 20.30
N ASP A 13 -47.07 39.30 21.22
CA ASP A 13 -46.88 38.21 22.19
C ASP A 13 -46.72 36.81 21.57
N ASP A 14 -47.16 36.62 20.33
CA ASP A 14 -47.06 35.35 19.60
C ASP A 14 -45.94 35.33 18.53
N SER A 15 -44.99 36.26 18.56
CA SER A 15 -43.90 36.29 17.56
C SER A 15 -42.65 35.54 18.03
N ASP A 16 -42.27 34.48 17.29
CA ASP A 16 -41.04 33.73 17.56
C ASP A 16 -39.78 34.51 17.16
N PHE A 17 -39.89 35.43 16.19
CA PHE A 17 -38.80 36.21 15.63
C PHE A 17 -39.09 37.71 15.66
N CYS A 18 -38.04 38.50 15.87
CA CYS A 18 -38.14 39.95 15.89
C CYS A 18 -38.39 40.51 14.48
N LYS A 19 -39.47 41.29 14.33
CA LYS A 19 -39.86 41.94 13.08
C LYS A 19 -38.82 42.90 12.51
N ARG A 20 -37.90 43.40 13.34
CA ARG A 20 -36.87 44.39 12.96
C ARG A 20 -35.53 43.77 12.58
N CYS A 21 -35.05 42.80 13.37
CA CYS A 21 -33.70 42.24 13.21
C CYS A 21 -33.67 40.76 12.84
N GLY A 22 -34.83 40.09 12.79
CA GLY A 22 -34.96 38.67 12.41
C GLY A 22 -34.45 37.67 13.46
N LYS A 23 -33.98 38.11 14.63
CA LYS A 23 -33.50 37.21 15.70
C LYS A 23 -34.66 36.66 16.54
N MET A 24 -34.51 35.41 16.98
CA MET A 24 -35.52 34.70 17.77
C MET A 24 -35.69 35.32 19.17
N ILE A 25 -36.93 35.36 19.69
CA ILE A 25 -37.31 36.07 20.92
C ILE A 25 -37.41 35.11 22.12
N ASN A 26 -37.91 33.90 21.91
CA ASN A 26 -38.18 32.93 22.97
C ASN A 26 -37.01 31.95 23.14
N ASN A 27 -36.12 32.24 24.09
CA ASN A 27 -35.06 31.33 24.51
C ASN A 27 -35.18 31.03 26.01
N THR A 28 -36.01 30.05 26.37
CA THR A 28 -35.99 29.45 27.70
C THR A 28 -35.56 27.99 27.62
N ARG A 29 -34.25 27.77 27.48
CA ARG A 29 -33.43 26.85 28.29
C ARG A 29 -32.00 26.81 27.73
N TYR A 30 -31.08 27.40 28.47
CA TYR A 30 -29.67 26.98 28.45
C TYR A 30 -29.61 25.49 28.79
N ASP A 31 -29.14 24.63 27.88
CA ASP A 31 -27.75 24.17 27.94
C ASP A 31 -27.31 23.32 26.73
N TYR A 32 -26.05 23.53 26.37
CA TYR A 32 -25.06 22.64 25.70
C TYR A 32 -25.42 21.87 24.40
N ASN A 33 -24.64 22.18 23.35
CA ASN A 33 -24.47 21.50 22.05
C ASN A 33 -25.53 21.74 20.97
N ASN A 34 -25.59 22.98 20.46
CA ASN A 34 -26.18 23.24 19.15
C ASN A 34 -25.23 22.79 18.03
N TYR A 35 -25.53 21.60 17.52
CA TYR A 35 -25.30 21.23 16.12
C TYR A 35 -26.00 22.27 15.25
N SER A 36 -25.23 23.23 14.74
CA SER A 36 -25.68 24.14 13.69
C SER A 36 -25.96 23.31 12.44
N SER A 37 -27.22 22.93 12.26
CA SER A 37 -27.78 22.61 10.96
C SER A 37 -27.85 23.89 10.12
N SER A 38 -26.68 24.45 9.79
CA SER A 38 -26.53 25.31 8.61
C SER A 38 -26.05 24.41 7.50
N ARG A 39 -26.81 24.37 6.41
CA ARG A 39 -26.35 23.78 5.15
C ARG A 39 -25.31 24.77 4.59
N ASP A 40 -24.08 24.69 5.09
CA ASP A 40 -22.98 25.52 4.63
C ASP A 40 -22.65 25.11 3.20
N THR A 41 -23.01 25.95 2.24
CA THR A 41 -22.40 25.93 0.92
C THR A 41 -20.95 26.36 1.12
N VAL A 42 -20.05 25.39 1.30
CA VAL A 42 -18.61 25.63 1.38
C VAL A 42 -18.13 26.07 0.01
N TYR A 43 -18.12 27.38 -0.19
CA TYR A 43 -17.49 28.04 -1.32
C TYR A 43 -15.99 28.17 -1.01
N VAL A 44 -15.19 27.43 -1.79
CA VAL A 44 -13.79 27.67 -2.19
C VAL A 44 -12.87 28.30 -1.14
N GLY A 45 -11.95 27.49 -0.60
CA GLY A 45 -10.70 27.93 0.00
C GLY A 45 -10.85 28.79 1.25
N ASN A 46 -10.67 28.20 2.43
CA ASN A 46 -10.62 28.95 3.69
C ASN A 46 -9.59 30.10 3.57
N ILE A 47 -10.07 31.35 3.60
CA ILE A 47 -9.22 32.55 3.61
C ILE A 47 -8.43 32.54 4.93
N ARG A 48 -7.12 32.30 4.87
CA ARG A 48 -6.24 32.37 6.04
C ARG A 48 -5.77 33.81 6.25
N ARG A 49 -5.82 34.27 7.50
CA ARG A 49 -5.27 35.58 7.92
C ARG A 49 -4.01 35.36 8.73
N CYS A 50 -3.04 36.25 8.58
CA CYS A 50 -1.85 36.23 9.42
C CYS A 50 -2.22 36.54 10.88
N PRO A 51 -1.80 35.73 11.88
CA PRO A 51 -2.11 35.99 13.29
C PRO A 51 -1.43 37.26 13.85
N VAL A 52 -0.42 37.78 13.14
CA VAL A 52 0.37 38.95 13.57
C VAL A 52 -0.15 40.25 12.95
N CYS A 53 -0.34 40.30 11.63
CA CYS A 53 -0.76 41.53 10.93
C CYS A 53 -2.18 41.50 10.37
N ASN A 54 -2.91 40.39 10.53
CA ASN A 54 -4.27 40.18 10.05
C ASN A 54 -4.47 40.31 8.52
N GLU A 55 -3.39 40.34 7.75
CA GLU A 55 -3.41 40.32 6.29
C GLU A 55 -3.85 38.95 5.77
N ILE A 56 -4.61 38.95 4.67
CA ILE A 56 -5.02 37.73 3.98
C ILE A 56 -3.80 37.12 3.27
N VAL A 57 -3.46 35.88 3.63
CA VAL A 57 -2.33 35.14 3.06
C VAL A 57 -2.80 33.89 2.33
N PRO A 58 -2.16 33.50 1.21
CA PRO A 58 -2.48 32.25 0.52
C PRO A 58 -2.10 31.03 1.38
N ASN A 59 -2.86 29.93 1.27
CA ASN A 59 -2.74 28.73 2.12
C ASN A 59 -1.34 28.08 2.13
N ILE A 60 -0.51 28.38 1.13
CA ILE A 60 0.81 27.78 0.93
C ILE A 60 1.97 28.74 1.26
N ALA A 61 1.70 29.98 1.68
CA ALA A 61 2.75 30.93 2.04
C ALA A 61 3.54 30.42 3.26
N THR A 62 4.85 30.24 3.11
CA THR A 62 5.76 29.89 4.23
C THR A 62 6.12 31.12 5.07
N VAL A 63 5.95 32.32 4.52
CA VAL A 63 6.25 33.60 5.20
C VAL A 63 5.19 34.64 4.80
N CYS A 64 4.74 35.45 5.76
CA CYS A 64 3.84 36.57 5.51
C CYS A 64 4.58 37.75 4.86
N ASN A 65 4.08 38.25 3.73
CA ASN A 65 4.71 39.31 2.95
C ASN A 65 4.69 40.68 3.65
N SER A 66 3.73 40.96 4.54
CA SER A 66 3.66 42.25 5.25
C SER A 66 4.35 42.29 6.61
N CYS A 67 4.51 41.15 7.31
CA CYS A 67 5.09 41.15 8.65
C CYS A 67 6.24 40.17 8.88
N GLY A 68 6.58 39.34 7.89
CA GLY A 68 7.68 38.39 8.00
C GLY A 68 7.41 37.19 8.92
N PHE A 69 6.18 37.02 9.44
CA PHE A 69 5.80 35.86 10.25
C PHE A 69 5.96 34.57 9.44
N GLN A 70 6.76 33.63 9.95
CA GLN A 70 6.97 32.34 9.32
C GLN A 70 5.82 31.40 9.65
N PHE A 71 5.08 30.97 8.64
CA PHE A 71 4.08 29.93 8.78
C PHE A 71 4.81 28.59 8.86
N ASN A 72 4.67 27.91 10.00
CA ASN A 72 5.00 26.49 10.09
C ASN A 72 3.97 25.73 9.25
N ASN A 73 4.22 25.61 7.95
CA ASN A 73 3.34 24.99 6.95
C ASN A 73 3.24 23.45 7.14
N THR A 74 2.74 23.03 8.29
CA THR A 74 2.39 21.64 8.58
C THR A 74 0.97 21.57 9.11
N LEU A 75 0.03 22.24 8.45
CA LEU A 75 -1.34 21.77 8.49
C LEU A 75 -1.42 20.55 7.55
N ILE A 76 -0.76 19.47 7.98
CA ILE A 76 -0.95 18.14 7.38
C ILE A 76 -2.44 17.87 7.50
N ASN A 77 -3.08 17.51 6.39
CA ASN A 77 -4.48 17.16 6.40
C ASN A 77 -4.71 16.10 7.50
N PRO A 78 -5.62 16.35 8.47
CA PRO A 78 -5.80 15.43 9.61
C PRO A 78 -6.20 14.02 9.15
N THR A 79 -6.80 13.91 7.96
CA THR A 79 -7.11 12.63 7.32
C THR A 79 -5.84 11.89 6.91
N LEU A 80 -4.89 12.57 6.27
CA LEU A 80 -3.62 11.99 5.85
C LEU A 80 -2.76 11.60 7.05
N GLU A 81 -2.78 12.40 8.12
CA GLU A 81 -2.07 12.10 9.36
C GLU A 81 -2.59 10.81 10.01
N ARG A 82 -3.92 10.69 10.17
CA ARG A 82 -4.56 9.46 10.69
C ARG A 82 -4.27 8.25 9.82
N PHE A 83 -4.29 8.42 8.50
CA PHE A 83 -3.97 7.35 7.56
C PHE A 83 -2.51 6.91 7.71
N SER A 84 -1.57 7.84 7.64
CA SER A 84 -0.14 7.57 7.70
C SER A 84 0.29 6.96 9.04
N SER A 85 -0.21 7.49 10.16
CA SER A 85 0.09 6.97 11.50
C SER A 85 -0.41 5.53 11.68
N LYS A 86 -1.62 5.21 11.20
CA LYS A 86 -2.13 3.84 11.27
C LYS A 86 -1.33 2.88 10.41
N ILE A 87 -0.94 3.28 9.20
CA ILE A 87 -0.04 2.49 8.34
C ILE A 87 1.30 2.22 9.04
N GLN A 88 1.90 3.23 9.68
CA GLN A 88 3.15 3.07 10.43
C GLN A 88 3.01 2.07 11.59
N SER A 89 1.86 2.07 12.28
CA SER A 89 1.62 1.10 13.36
C SER A 89 1.62 -0.35 12.87
N PHE A 90 1.07 -0.61 11.67
CA PHE A 90 1.17 -1.94 11.05
C PHE A 90 2.61 -2.23 10.59
N ASP A 91 3.27 -1.27 9.96
CA ASP A 91 4.65 -1.41 9.48
C ASP A 91 5.64 -1.76 10.61
N ALA A 92 5.38 -1.29 11.84
CA ALA A 92 6.16 -1.63 13.02
C ALA A 92 5.97 -3.08 13.51
N GLN A 93 4.80 -3.69 13.28
CA GLN A 93 4.46 -5.04 13.76
C GLN A 93 4.87 -6.15 12.77
N ILE A 94 4.98 -5.84 11.47
CA ILE A 94 5.30 -6.82 10.43
C ILE A 94 6.66 -7.53 10.66
N PRO A 95 7.76 -6.84 11.03
CA PRO A 95 9.06 -7.50 11.20
C PRO A 95 9.06 -8.54 12.32
N THR A 96 8.38 -8.27 13.44
CA THR A 96 8.32 -9.20 14.57
C THR A 96 7.52 -10.45 14.21
N GLU A 97 6.35 -10.29 13.58
CA GLU A 97 5.52 -11.42 13.14
C GLU A 97 6.23 -12.31 12.10
N LYS A 98 6.92 -11.70 11.12
CA LYS A 98 7.67 -12.46 10.11
C LYS A 98 8.80 -13.28 10.74
N ASN A 99 9.47 -12.72 11.74
CA ASN A 99 10.52 -13.42 12.48
C ASN A 99 9.95 -14.61 13.26
N ASP A 100 8.85 -14.45 13.97
CA ASP A 100 8.20 -15.54 14.73
C ASP A 100 7.79 -16.71 13.82
N ILE A 101 7.18 -16.40 12.67
CA ILE A 101 6.82 -17.41 11.64
C ILE A 101 8.07 -18.12 11.11
N TYR A 102 9.16 -17.39 10.88
CA TYR A 102 10.43 -17.96 10.44
C TYR A 102 10.99 -18.97 11.46
N TYR A 103 11.02 -18.61 12.75
CA TYR A 103 11.52 -19.48 13.81
C TYR A 103 10.66 -20.74 13.97
N ILE A 104 9.32 -20.62 13.91
CA ILE A 104 8.40 -21.77 13.96
C ILE A 104 8.67 -22.74 12.80
N LYS A 105 8.80 -22.23 11.57
CA LYS A 105 9.09 -23.06 10.38
C LYS A 105 10.43 -23.77 10.48
N LYS A 106 11.47 -23.09 10.99
CA LYS A 106 12.79 -23.68 11.18
C LYS A 106 12.73 -24.86 12.14
N LYS A 107 12.10 -24.68 13.31
CA LYS A 107 11.93 -25.73 14.32
C LYS A 107 11.14 -26.94 13.80
N SER A 108 10.11 -26.71 12.99
CA SER A 108 9.34 -27.78 12.33
C SER A 108 10.20 -28.63 11.38
N LYS A 109 11.13 -27.99 10.66
CA LYS A 109 12.00 -28.67 9.70
C LYS A 109 13.09 -29.53 10.36
N GLU A 110 13.58 -29.09 11.52
CA GLU A 110 14.56 -29.83 12.33
C GLU A 110 13.95 -31.10 12.96
N ASN A 111 12.65 -31.10 13.25
CA ASN A 111 11.94 -32.22 13.87
C ASN A 111 11.40 -33.28 12.88
N LYS A 112 11.75 -33.20 11.58
CA LYS A 112 11.24 -34.15 10.59
C LYS A 112 12.12 -35.42 10.54
N PRO A 113 11.60 -36.62 10.88
CA PRO A 113 12.39 -37.84 10.82
C PRO A 113 12.79 -38.17 9.37
N SER A 114 14.07 -38.42 9.16
CA SER A 114 14.67 -38.76 7.86
C SER A 114 14.43 -40.23 7.51
N GLY A 115 13.29 -40.52 6.88
CA GLY A 115 13.01 -41.81 6.24
C GLY A 115 13.83 -42.05 4.96
N ILE A 116 15.12 -41.69 4.98
CA ILE A 116 15.97 -41.55 3.79
C ILE A 116 16.82 -42.80 3.56
N THR A 117 17.10 -43.60 4.59
CA THR A 117 18.06 -44.70 4.49
C THR A 117 17.51 -45.95 3.81
N ILE A 118 16.21 -46.26 3.94
CA ILE A 118 15.62 -47.49 3.36
C ILE A 118 15.24 -47.29 1.88
N ILE A 119 14.90 -46.06 1.48
CA ILE A 119 14.53 -45.71 0.10
C ILE A 119 15.76 -45.68 -0.83
N LEU A 120 16.95 -45.40 -0.31
CA LEU A 120 18.19 -45.33 -1.09
C LEU A 120 18.69 -46.71 -1.57
N LEU A 121 18.41 -47.78 -0.82
CA LEU A 121 18.85 -49.15 -1.17
C LEU A 121 17.97 -49.79 -2.26
N THR A 122 16.67 -49.49 -2.29
CA THR A 122 15.74 -50.02 -3.32
C THR A 122 15.89 -49.30 -4.66
N ILE A 123 16.32 -48.04 -4.65
CA ILE A 123 16.57 -47.22 -5.84
C ILE A 123 17.89 -47.60 -6.53
N PHE A 124 18.92 -47.99 -5.78
CA PHE A 124 20.23 -48.38 -6.33
C PHE A 124 20.15 -49.62 -7.26
N SER A 125 19.22 -50.55 -7.00
CA SER A 125 18.98 -51.73 -7.83
C SER A 125 18.14 -51.46 -9.09
N PHE A 126 17.42 -50.35 -9.16
CA PHE A 126 16.60 -49.95 -10.31
C PHE A 126 17.36 -49.01 -11.27
N LEU A 127 18.40 -48.33 -10.80
CA LEU A 127 19.14 -47.30 -11.55
C LEU A 127 20.08 -47.84 -12.64
N THR A 128 20.56 -49.07 -12.52
CA THR A 128 21.53 -49.64 -13.48
C THR A 128 20.87 -50.05 -14.80
N LEU A 129 19.58 -50.39 -14.78
CA LEU A 129 18.82 -50.82 -15.97
C LEU A 129 17.99 -49.69 -16.62
N PHE A 130 17.64 -48.63 -15.89
CA PHE A 130 16.83 -47.51 -16.40
C PHE A 130 17.65 -46.30 -16.92
N SER A 131 18.98 -46.33 -16.80
CA SER A 131 19.84 -45.13 -16.95
C SER A 131 19.83 -44.48 -18.34
N MET A 132 19.54 -45.23 -19.41
CA MET A 132 19.53 -44.67 -20.77
C MET A 132 18.13 -44.22 -21.24
N PHE A 133 17.05 -44.83 -20.74
CA PHE A 133 15.70 -44.60 -21.27
C PHE A 133 14.92 -43.52 -20.51
N TRP A 134 15.25 -43.24 -19.24
CA TRP A 134 14.56 -42.22 -18.44
C TRP A 134 15.25 -40.84 -18.46
N PHE A 135 16.53 -40.78 -18.83
CA PHE A 135 17.28 -39.52 -18.86
C PHE A 135 16.82 -38.58 -19.97
N ILE A 136 16.49 -39.11 -21.15
CA ILE A 136 16.01 -38.31 -22.28
C ILE A 136 14.69 -37.59 -21.96
N PRO A 137 13.62 -38.27 -21.46
CA PRO A 137 12.39 -37.58 -21.08
C PRO A 137 12.56 -36.64 -19.88
N VAL A 138 13.44 -36.93 -18.91
CA VAL A 138 13.71 -36.01 -17.78
C VAL A 138 14.49 -34.77 -18.23
N VAL A 139 15.47 -34.92 -19.12
CA VAL A 139 16.20 -33.79 -19.71
C VAL A 139 15.27 -32.99 -20.61
N PHE A 140 14.37 -33.63 -21.36
CA PHE A 140 13.37 -32.95 -22.18
C PHE A 140 12.34 -32.19 -21.31
N ILE A 141 11.86 -32.77 -20.21
CA ILE A 141 11.01 -32.10 -19.20
C ILE A 141 11.77 -30.94 -18.54
N TYR A 142 13.06 -31.10 -18.23
CA TYR A 142 13.89 -30.05 -17.66
C TYR A 142 14.11 -28.89 -18.64
N ILE A 143 14.36 -29.20 -19.92
CA ILE A 143 14.44 -28.23 -21.01
C ILE A 143 13.10 -27.50 -21.17
N ILE A 144 11.97 -28.21 -21.11
CA ILE A 144 10.63 -27.60 -21.09
C ILE A 144 10.47 -26.68 -19.87
N LEU A 145 10.98 -27.04 -18.69
CA LEU A 145 10.95 -26.16 -17.49
C LEU A 145 11.84 -24.91 -17.64
N LEU A 146 12.93 -24.98 -18.42
CA LEU A 146 13.77 -23.81 -18.73
C LEU A 146 13.10 -22.87 -19.74
N PHE A 147 12.41 -23.44 -20.74
CA PHE A 147 11.68 -22.69 -21.77
C PHE A 147 10.28 -22.26 -21.34
N LYS A 148 9.72 -22.84 -20.27
CA LYS A 148 8.48 -22.36 -19.66
C LYS A 148 8.71 -20.91 -19.26
N GLN A 149 8.01 -19.99 -19.92
CA GLN A 149 7.97 -18.58 -19.52
C GLN A 149 7.74 -18.50 -18.02
N PRO A 150 8.29 -17.47 -17.32
CA PRO A 150 7.88 -17.21 -15.95
C PRO A 150 6.36 -17.07 -15.98
N THR A 151 5.65 -18.10 -15.54
CA THR A 151 4.23 -17.98 -15.28
C THR A 151 4.17 -16.88 -14.24
N ASN A 152 3.49 -15.77 -14.53
CA ASN A 152 3.13 -14.79 -13.52
C ASN A 152 2.49 -15.60 -12.41
N ASP A 153 3.25 -15.88 -11.36
CA ASP A 153 2.77 -16.64 -10.22
C ASP A 153 1.79 -15.70 -9.52
N LYS A 154 0.52 -15.80 -9.92
CA LYS A 154 -0.57 -14.99 -9.40
C LYS A 154 -0.89 -15.36 -7.95
N THR A 155 -0.25 -16.39 -7.39
CA THR A 155 -0.47 -16.71 -5.98
C THR A 155 0.00 -15.51 -5.15
N PRO A 156 -0.84 -14.93 -4.29
CA PRO A 156 -0.41 -13.84 -3.43
C PRO A 156 0.72 -14.33 -2.50
N PRO A 157 1.60 -13.44 -2.02
CA PRO A 157 2.55 -13.78 -0.98
C PRO A 157 1.79 -14.27 0.27
N VAL A 158 2.44 -15.10 1.09
CA VAL A 158 1.89 -15.52 2.37
C VAL A 158 1.99 -14.34 3.33
N LEU A 159 0.86 -13.69 3.59
CA LEU A 159 0.76 -12.49 4.42
C LEU A 159 0.69 -12.85 5.90
N THR A 160 1.32 -12.05 6.76
CA THR A 160 1.09 -12.12 8.20
C THR A 160 -0.24 -11.46 8.59
N GLN A 161 -0.66 -11.60 9.85
CA GLN A 161 -1.90 -11.01 10.35
C GLN A 161 -1.86 -9.47 10.25
N SER A 162 -0.73 -8.85 10.62
CA SER A 162 -0.54 -7.41 10.49
C SER A 162 -0.53 -6.94 9.04
N GLU A 163 0.03 -7.73 8.11
CA GLU A 163 -0.01 -7.42 6.67
C GLU A 163 -1.44 -7.47 6.11
N LEU A 164 -2.24 -8.45 6.52
CA LEU A 164 -3.66 -8.54 6.17
C LEU A 164 -4.45 -7.34 6.71
N GLY A 165 -4.23 -6.99 7.99
CA GLY A 165 -4.84 -5.83 8.62
C GLY A 165 -4.51 -4.52 7.89
N LYS A 166 -3.24 -4.35 7.50
CA LYS A 166 -2.78 -3.21 6.70
C LYS A 166 -3.42 -3.15 5.33
N SER A 167 -3.47 -4.27 4.60
CA SER A 167 -4.10 -4.33 3.27
C SER A 167 -5.58 -3.93 3.34
N ASN A 168 -6.32 -4.54 4.28
CA ASN A 168 -7.73 -4.24 4.49
C ASN A 168 -7.95 -2.77 4.88
N PHE A 169 -7.06 -2.20 5.70
CA PHE A 169 -7.12 -0.79 6.06
C PHE A 169 -6.92 0.10 4.84
N ILE A 170 -5.91 -0.14 4.01
CA ILE A 170 -5.65 0.65 2.79
C ILE A 170 -6.87 0.61 1.87
N GLU A 171 -7.38 -0.57 1.57
CA GLU A 171 -8.50 -0.74 0.63
C GLU A 171 -9.78 -0.06 1.13
N ASN A 172 -10.11 -0.21 2.41
CA ASN A 172 -11.38 0.27 2.96
C ASN A 172 -11.33 1.69 3.54
N PHE A 173 -10.16 2.33 3.63
CA PHE A 173 -10.08 3.68 4.18
C PHE A 173 -10.89 4.68 3.34
N VAL A 174 -11.78 5.42 4.00
CA VAL A 174 -12.65 6.43 3.36
C VAL A 174 -12.01 7.80 3.47
N TYR A 175 -11.92 8.50 2.34
CA TYR A 175 -11.40 9.85 2.27
C TYR A 175 -12.49 10.89 1.99
N PRO A 176 -12.38 12.11 2.55
CA PRO A 176 -13.16 13.26 2.15
C PRO A 176 -13.09 13.51 0.65
N ASN A 177 -14.14 14.13 0.10
CA ASN A 177 -14.26 14.41 -1.31
C ASN A 177 -13.74 15.81 -1.64
N ASP A 178 -12.46 16.01 -1.37
CA ASP A 178 -11.78 17.30 -1.50
C ASP A 178 -10.55 17.14 -2.43
N SER A 179 -10.38 18.08 -3.36
CA SER A 179 -9.34 17.98 -4.40
C SER A 179 -7.93 17.99 -3.81
N GLU A 180 -7.69 18.85 -2.83
CA GLU A 180 -6.41 18.97 -2.12
C GLU A 180 -6.08 17.66 -1.39
N THR A 181 -7.06 17.11 -0.67
CA THR A 181 -6.95 15.81 0.01
C THR A 181 -6.59 14.67 -0.96
N ILE A 182 -7.26 14.59 -2.11
CA ILE A 182 -7.01 13.54 -3.11
C ILE A 182 -5.59 13.67 -3.69
N ILE A 183 -5.15 14.90 -3.99
CA ILE A 183 -3.81 15.17 -4.53
C ILE A 183 -2.74 14.75 -3.51
N GLU A 184 -2.87 15.15 -2.25
CA GLU A 184 -1.92 14.76 -1.19
C GLU A 184 -1.83 13.24 -1.02
N LEU A 185 -2.96 12.54 -1.10
CA LEU A 185 -3.01 11.08 -1.00
C LEU A 185 -2.35 10.41 -2.21
N LEU A 186 -2.62 10.91 -3.43
CA LEU A 186 -1.95 10.41 -4.62
C LEU A 186 -0.43 10.64 -4.55
N GLN A 187 0.01 11.79 -4.05
CA GLN A 187 1.44 12.04 -3.81
C GLN A 187 2.03 11.08 -2.76
N TYR A 188 1.31 10.83 -1.66
CA TYR A 188 1.71 9.86 -0.66
C TYR A 188 1.86 8.46 -1.27
N ILE A 189 0.88 8.02 -2.07
CA ILE A 189 0.89 6.72 -2.76
C ILE A 189 2.05 6.64 -3.75
N LYS A 190 2.28 7.68 -4.56
CA LYS A 190 3.41 7.78 -5.49
C LYS A 190 4.73 7.57 -4.76
N ASN A 191 4.90 8.23 -3.60
CA ASN A 191 6.11 8.09 -2.79
C ASN A 191 6.25 6.67 -2.21
N LYS A 192 5.16 6.06 -1.73
CA LYS A 192 5.17 4.67 -1.24
C LYS A 192 5.60 3.69 -2.33
N ILE A 193 5.01 3.78 -3.53
CA ILE A 193 5.38 2.91 -4.66
C ILE A 193 6.83 3.12 -5.06
N ARG A 194 7.31 4.38 -5.11
CA ARG A 194 8.71 4.70 -5.41
C ARG A 194 9.68 4.07 -4.42
N ILE A 195 9.43 4.24 -3.11
CA ILE A 195 10.27 3.64 -2.06
C ILE A 195 10.24 2.12 -2.17
N THR A 196 9.07 1.51 -2.35
CA THR A 196 8.94 0.06 -2.55
C THR A 196 9.71 -0.41 -3.78
N ALA A 197 9.74 0.38 -4.86
CA ALA A 197 10.49 0.07 -6.06
C ALA A 197 12.02 0.17 -5.90
N GLU A 198 12.49 1.09 -5.06
CA GLU A 198 13.91 1.30 -4.77
C GLU A 198 14.51 0.20 -3.87
N LEU A 199 13.72 -0.40 -2.98
CA LEU A 199 14.21 -1.36 -1.98
C LEU A 199 14.60 -2.73 -2.57
N LYS A 200 13.65 -3.45 -3.19
CA LYS A 200 13.91 -4.79 -3.76
C LYS A 200 12.85 -5.19 -4.78
N ALA A 201 13.30 -5.81 -5.87
CA ALA A 201 12.42 -6.48 -6.81
C ALA A 201 12.06 -7.88 -6.27
N ASP A 202 11.04 -7.97 -5.41
CA ASP A 202 10.53 -9.23 -4.86
C ASP A 202 8.99 -9.32 -4.93
N LYS A 203 8.47 -10.51 -4.61
CA LYS A 203 7.04 -10.82 -4.71
C LYS A 203 6.20 -9.98 -3.73
N ASP A 204 6.72 -9.75 -2.53
CA ASP A 204 6.07 -8.96 -1.48
C ASP A 204 5.95 -7.49 -1.89
N SER A 205 7.04 -6.89 -2.39
CA SER A 205 7.03 -5.50 -2.86
C SER A 205 6.12 -5.32 -4.08
N LEU A 206 6.03 -6.33 -4.96
CA LEU A 206 5.06 -6.32 -6.06
C LEU A 206 3.61 -6.31 -5.55
N TYR A 207 3.31 -7.17 -4.58
CA TYR A 207 1.99 -7.22 -3.96
C TYR A 207 1.61 -5.85 -3.36
N TRP A 208 2.49 -5.24 -2.57
CA TRP A 208 2.23 -3.92 -1.98
C TRP A 208 2.07 -2.83 -3.04
N SER A 209 2.87 -2.86 -4.11
CA SER A 209 2.74 -1.93 -5.21
C SER A 209 1.37 -2.03 -5.90
N ASN A 210 0.84 -3.25 -6.07
CA ASN A 210 -0.52 -3.47 -6.61
C ASN A 210 -1.60 -2.89 -5.68
N ILE A 211 -1.51 -3.12 -4.37
CA ILE A 211 -2.48 -2.58 -3.40
C ILE A 211 -2.51 -1.04 -3.45
N TRP A 212 -1.33 -0.42 -3.49
CA TRP A 212 -1.21 1.03 -3.62
C TRP A 212 -1.76 1.56 -4.94
N LEU A 213 -1.50 0.86 -6.05
CA LEU A 213 -2.06 1.21 -7.35
C LEU A 213 -3.59 1.13 -7.37
N ASN A 214 -4.17 0.05 -6.84
CA ASN A 214 -5.61 -0.12 -6.72
C ASN A 214 -6.23 1.03 -5.92
N LYS A 215 -5.56 1.46 -4.84
CA LYS A 215 -6.03 2.60 -4.06
C LYS A 215 -5.96 3.92 -4.83
N ALA A 216 -4.89 4.14 -5.60
CA ALA A 216 -4.78 5.29 -6.48
C ALA A 216 -5.87 5.30 -7.55
N GLU A 217 -6.20 4.14 -8.13
CA GLU A 217 -7.28 3.98 -9.11
C GLU A 217 -8.65 4.29 -8.50
N GLN A 218 -8.91 3.86 -7.26
CA GLN A 218 -10.14 4.23 -6.54
C GLN A 218 -10.24 5.74 -6.32
N LEU A 219 -9.15 6.38 -5.88
CA LEU A 219 -9.09 7.83 -5.65
C LEU A 219 -9.29 8.62 -6.95
N TYR A 220 -8.60 8.22 -8.02
CA TYR A 220 -8.74 8.80 -9.35
C TYR A 220 -10.15 8.62 -9.93
N SER A 221 -10.73 7.42 -9.79
CA SER A 221 -12.10 7.18 -10.25
C SER A 221 -13.11 8.05 -9.49
N LYS A 222 -12.91 8.20 -8.17
CA LYS A 222 -13.75 9.04 -7.32
C LYS A 222 -13.60 10.53 -7.67
N SER A 223 -12.38 11.01 -7.90
CA SER A 223 -12.12 12.40 -8.27
C SER A 223 -12.79 12.75 -9.59
N ARG A 224 -12.70 11.87 -10.59
CA ARG A 224 -13.37 12.05 -11.88
C ARG A 224 -14.88 12.25 -11.76
N VAL A 225 -15.53 11.50 -10.87
CA VAL A 225 -16.99 11.61 -10.64
C VAL A 225 -17.34 12.89 -9.87
N SER A 226 -16.49 13.30 -8.93
CA SER A 226 -16.82 14.34 -7.96
C SER A 226 -16.35 15.74 -8.31
N LEU A 227 -15.17 15.82 -8.91
CA LEU A 227 -14.44 17.07 -9.21
C LEU A 227 -14.34 17.32 -10.73
N GLY A 228 -14.75 16.35 -11.55
CA GLY A 228 -14.59 16.39 -13.00
C GLY A 228 -13.17 16.03 -13.44
N ASN A 229 -12.80 16.46 -14.65
CA ASN A 229 -11.49 16.19 -15.25
C ASN A 229 -10.43 17.18 -14.76
N ASP A 230 -9.84 16.92 -13.60
CA ASP A 230 -8.69 17.65 -13.07
C ASP A 230 -7.38 17.13 -13.70
N THR A 231 -6.64 18.02 -14.36
CA THR A 231 -5.38 17.70 -15.05
C THR A 231 -4.26 17.29 -14.09
N ILE A 232 -4.23 17.85 -12.88
CA ILE A 232 -3.20 17.55 -11.87
C ILE A 232 -3.41 16.13 -11.35
N VAL A 233 -4.66 15.77 -11.07
CA VAL A 233 -5.03 14.43 -10.60
C VAL A 233 -4.78 13.38 -11.68
N GLU A 234 -5.12 13.69 -12.94
CA GLU A 234 -4.80 12.84 -14.09
C GLU A 234 -3.30 12.58 -14.20
N GLN A 235 -2.49 13.65 -14.19
CA GLN A 235 -1.04 13.53 -14.31
C GLN A 235 -0.43 12.70 -13.18
N LEU A 236 -0.84 12.94 -11.94
CA LEU A 236 -0.37 12.17 -10.78
C LEU A 236 -0.72 10.69 -10.89
N TYR A 237 -1.94 10.37 -11.36
CA TYR A 237 -2.34 8.99 -11.57
C TYR A 237 -1.52 8.29 -12.66
N GLN A 238 -1.28 8.96 -13.80
CA GLN A 238 -0.44 8.41 -14.86
C GLN A 238 1.02 8.20 -14.42
N ASP A 239 1.56 9.12 -13.62
CA ASP A 239 2.88 8.96 -13.00
C ASP A 239 2.93 7.71 -12.10
N ILE A 240 1.93 7.51 -11.25
CA ILE A 240 1.84 6.33 -10.37
C ILE A 240 1.79 5.04 -11.20
N LYS A 241 0.96 5.04 -12.25
CA LYS A 241 0.80 3.90 -13.16
C LYS A 241 2.11 3.57 -13.87
N SER A 242 2.82 4.58 -14.39
CA SER A 242 4.09 4.37 -15.08
C SER A 242 5.19 3.85 -14.14
N LEU A 243 5.27 4.36 -12.90
CA LEU A 243 6.16 3.84 -11.85
C LEU A 243 5.90 2.36 -11.57
N HIS A 244 4.62 1.98 -11.42
CA HIS A 244 4.23 0.60 -11.20
C HIS A 244 4.60 -0.31 -12.39
N LEU A 245 4.39 0.15 -13.63
CA LEU A 245 4.76 -0.60 -14.83
C LEU A 245 6.28 -0.81 -14.94
N ASN A 246 7.07 0.22 -14.62
CA ASN A 246 8.52 0.11 -14.56
C ASN A 246 8.94 -0.95 -13.53
N TYR A 247 8.33 -0.91 -12.34
CA TYR A 247 8.57 -1.91 -11.30
C TYR A 247 8.24 -3.33 -11.77
N LEU A 248 7.09 -3.54 -12.40
CA LEU A 248 6.69 -4.83 -12.99
C LEU A 248 7.75 -5.34 -13.99
N GLN A 249 8.30 -4.47 -14.83
CA GLN A 249 9.35 -4.84 -15.76
C GLN A 249 10.64 -5.25 -15.04
N ASN A 250 11.05 -4.53 -14.00
CA ASN A 250 12.23 -4.85 -13.20
C ASN A 250 12.07 -6.17 -12.45
N TYR A 251 10.89 -6.43 -11.88
CA TYR A 251 10.56 -7.71 -11.26
C TYR A 251 10.64 -8.88 -12.26
N LYS A 252 10.11 -8.71 -13.48
CA LYS A 252 10.28 -9.72 -14.54
C LYS A 252 11.75 -9.97 -14.84
N LYS A 253 12.56 -8.91 -15.02
CA LYS A 253 14.02 -9.04 -15.25
C LYS A 253 14.72 -9.78 -14.10
N TYR A 254 14.36 -9.49 -12.85
CA TYR A 254 14.87 -10.20 -11.67
C TYR A 254 14.55 -11.70 -11.71
N LEU A 255 13.31 -12.07 -12.05
CA LEU A 255 12.91 -13.48 -12.22
C LEU A 255 13.73 -14.17 -13.33
N PHE A 256 13.96 -13.50 -14.46
CA PHE A 256 14.79 -14.03 -15.54
C PHE A 256 16.26 -14.21 -15.13
N LYS A 257 16.83 -13.29 -14.35
CA LYS A 257 18.23 -13.33 -13.90
C LYS A 257 18.53 -14.47 -12.91
N GLN A 258 17.53 -15.04 -12.23
CA GLN A 258 17.73 -16.19 -11.34
C GLN A 258 17.90 -17.54 -12.08
N ARG A 259 17.55 -17.63 -13.36
CA ARG A 259 17.64 -18.86 -14.18
C ARG A 259 19.02 -19.56 -14.18
N PRO A 260 20.16 -18.86 -14.37
CA PRO A 260 21.46 -19.54 -14.38
C PRO A 260 21.82 -20.18 -13.04
N PHE A 261 21.30 -19.68 -11.91
CA PHE A 261 21.62 -20.25 -10.60
C PHE A 261 20.97 -21.63 -10.36
N VAL A 262 19.77 -21.83 -10.91
CA VAL A 262 19.08 -23.14 -10.87
C VAL A 262 19.74 -24.13 -11.84
N LEU A 263 20.12 -23.65 -13.04
CA LEU A 263 20.86 -24.40 -14.05
C LEU A 263 22.23 -24.86 -13.56
N VAL A 264 23.01 -23.97 -12.94
CA VAL A 264 24.34 -24.30 -12.39
C VAL A 264 24.21 -25.33 -11.26
N LYS A 265 23.22 -25.19 -10.36
CA LYS A 265 22.96 -26.19 -9.30
C LYS A 265 22.59 -27.56 -9.85
N PHE A 266 21.82 -27.59 -10.94
CA PHE A 266 21.43 -28.84 -11.60
C PHE A 266 22.63 -29.48 -12.32
N LEU A 267 23.40 -28.71 -13.08
CA LEU A 267 24.62 -29.16 -13.75
C LEU A 267 25.67 -29.65 -12.75
N SER A 268 25.83 -28.98 -11.60
CA SER A 268 26.71 -29.45 -10.52
C SER A 268 26.22 -30.77 -9.91
N GLY A 269 24.91 -30.95 -9.80
CA GLY A 269 24.31 -32.22 -9.34
C GLY A 269 24.55 -33.36 -10.32
N LEU A 270 24.40 -33.10 -11.62
CA LEU A 270 24.74 -34.05 -12.69
C LEU A 270 26.22 -34.42 -12.66
N ALA A 271 27.12 -33.44 -12.61
CA ALA A 271 28.56 -33.68 -12.54
C ALA A 271 28.95 -34.51 -11.30
N PHE A 272 28.31 -34.27 -10.15
CA PHE A 272 28.51 -35.05 -8.94
C PHE A 272 28.06 -36.50 -9.12
N SER A 273 26.90 -36.72 -9.74
CA SER A 273 26.42 -38.09 -10.04
C SER A 273 27.33 -38.83 -11.02
N PHE A 274 27.83 -38.19 -12.07
CA PHE A 274 28.79 -38.80 -13.00
C PHE A 274 30.12 -39.16 -12.31
N ARG A 275 30.62 -38.29 -11.42
CA ARG A 275 31.86 -38.54 -10.67
C ARG A 275 31.72 -39.73 -9.72
N LEU A 276 30.56 -39.88 -9.07
CA LEU A 276 30.24 -41.03 -8.22
C LEU A 276 30.21 -42.34 -9.01
N ILE A 277 29.56 -42.33 -10.18
CA ILE A 277 29.52 -43.49 -11.10
C ILE A 277 30.95 -43.87 -11.53
N PHE A 278 31.77 -42.90 -11.92
CA PHE A 278 33.16 -43.13 -12.34
C PHE A 278 34.01 -43.78 -11.23
N ILE A 279 33.88 -43.31 -9.99
CA ILE A 279 34.59 -43.89 -8.83
C ILE A 279 34.16 -45.34 -8.61
N ILE A 280 32.86 -45.63 -8.65
CA ILE A 280 32.33 -46.99 -8.46
C ILE A 280 32.87 -47.94 -9.54
N PHE A 281 32.89 -47.52 -10.81
CA PHE A 281 33.45 -48.32 -11.90
C PHE A 281 34.96 -48.55 -11.75
N SER A 282 35.71 -47.56 -11.28
CA SER A 282 37.16 -47.69 -11.07
C SER A 282 37.56 -48.60 -9.91
N SER A 283 36.67 -48.89 -8.96
CA SER A 283 36.92 -49.84 -7.86
C SER A 283 36.52 -51.28 -8.18
N ILE A 284 35.80 -51.52 -9.29
CA ILE A 284 35.35 -52.84 -9.73
C ILE A 284 36.33 -53.45 -10.74
N SER A 285 37.15 -52.63 -11.40
CA SER A 285 38.21 -53.04 -12.35
C SER A 285 39.57 -53.14 -11.69
#